data_AF-A0A3E3E9N8-F1
#
_entry.id   AF-A0A3E3E9N8-F1
#
_cell.length_a   1.000
_cell.length_b   1.000
_cell.length_c   1.000
_cell.angle_alpha   90.00
_cell.angle_beta   90.00
_cell.angle_gamma   90.00
#
_symmetry.space_group_name_H-M   'P 1'
#
loop_
_entity.id
_entity.type
_entity.pdbx_description
1 polymer ?
#
loop_
_entity_poly.entity_id
_entity_poly.type
_entity_poly.pdbx_seq_one_letter_code
_entity_poly.pdbx_strand_id
1 'polypeptide(L)'
;MYKVYCDNSLLYDGKREELKLFNAKIDSELNKVSSFNFTIYPKHKHFNKLKKLKSLMKVYRNDKIVFRGRILNDTRGFYNEKKVVCESELAFLIDSIQRPYNYTGSVEGLFTQFITNHNAQVDMEHQFKVGQVTVVDPNDYINRSDTQYLTTWDSINKKLIEPLGGYLIVRYESDGVYIDYLAELDGLITQEIEFGKNMISFEEAIKGDELITGIIPLGASIKDEQGNDTGLRLTIESVNDGLDYIQNDEAVETYGRIFKTQIWDDVTIADNLLRKAQEYLASAIMLSAQITLNAVDLSYVNKEIGSFQIGANVKVKSKPHNLDAYFLVSKLSLNLLKPQNDKLTLGMTYKTFTEQNSSQEQNIVDKVTVNIGEDLSNIGNSIVETERRLTAQIEATSSGIMTSVSKKYVTKEEQIQLEESMNARFEETNNSFDFSIQEINKKIVDTGWVDLTLNSGWSYQYDTDKPQYRRIGNVVYLRGLVDGTASAPTTIGELPVGYRPSAGAFNRFACALNQKDYVNIQVGRNGLITDYTKTTSTTRTFICLSGISFFVNI
;
A
#
# COMPACT_ATOMS: atom_id res chain seq x y z
N MET A 1 4.70 20.28 -18.64
CA MET A 1 4.47 19.55 -19.91
C MET A 1 3.13 18.85 -19.83
N TYR A 2 2.33 18.91 -20.90
CA TYR A 2 0.99 18.32 -20.91
C TYR A 2 1.00 16.83 -21.28
N LYS A 3 0.09 16.08 -20.67
CA LYS A 3 -0.29 14.72 -21.10
C LYS A 3 -1.81 14.67 -21.21
N VAL A 4 -2.32 14.01 -22.24
CA VAL A 4 -3.76 13.78 -22.40
C VAL A 4 -4.02 12.30 -22.41
N TYR A 5 -5.01 11.86 -21.63
CA TYR A 5 -5.50 10.49 -21.61
C TYR A 5 -6.95 10.47 -22.10
N CYS A 6 -7.27 9.48 -22.92
CA CYS A 6 -8.62 9.09 -23.27
C CYS A 6 -8.88 7.74 -22.60
N ASP A 7 -9.81 7.71 -21.67
CA ASP A 7 -10.01 6.61 -20.73
C ASP A 7 -8.68 6.30 -20.02
N ASN A 8 -8.15 5.08 -20.17
CA ASN A 8 -6.86 4.67 -19.64
C ASN A 8 -5.72 4.72 -20.68
N SER A 9 -5.98 5.19 -21.90
CA SER A 9 -5.00 5.27 -22.99
C SER A 9 -4.34 6.64 -23.07
N LEU A 10 -3.01 6.67 -23.11
CA LEU A 10 -2.25 7.89 -23.40
C LEU A 10 -2.58 8.36 -24.83
N LEU A 11 -3.30 9.47 -24.93
CA LEU A 11 -3.70 10.08 -26.19
C LEU A 11 -2.66 11.07 -26.70
N TYR A 12 -2.01 11.82 -25.81
CA TYR A 12 -1.00 12.83 -26.15
C TYR A 12 0.15 12.84 -25.16
N ASP A 13 1.36 12.93 -25.70
CA ASP A 13 2.59 13.29 -25.00
C ASP A 13 3.42 14.12 -25.99
N GLY A 14 3.85 15.33 -25.57
CA GLY A 14 4.59 16.26 -26.43
C GLY A 14 5.93 15.73 -26.95
N LYS A 15 6.41 14.59 -26.44
CA LYS A 15 7.64 13.92 -26.91
C LYS A 15 7.40 12.82 -27.96
N ARG A 16 6.15 12.55 -28.34
CA ARG A 16 5.76 11.40 -29.18
C ARG A 16 4.97 11.85 -30.41
N GLU A 17 5.61 11.84 -31.57
CA GLU A 17 5.01 12.33 -32.83
C GLU A 17 3.80 11.49 -33.27
N GLU A 18 3.76 10.19 -32.94
CA GLU A 18 2.63 9.31 -33.24
C GLU A 18 1.36 9.57 -32.40
N LEU A 19 1.51 10.37 -31.33
CA LEU A 19 0.45 10.78 -30.39
C LEU A 19 0.13 12.28 -30.50
N LYS A 20 0.49 12.91 -31.62
CA LYS A 20 0.37 14.36 -31.77
C LYS A 20 -1.08 14.84 -31.86
N LEU A 21 -1.39 15.83 -31.03
CA LEU A 21 -2.61 16.63 -31.16
C LEU A 21 -2.31 17.94 -31.88
N PHE A 22 -3.34 18.51 -32.50
CA PHE A 22 -3.31 19.83 -33.12
C PHE A 22 -4.40 20.71 -32.50
N ASN A 23 -4.17 22.02 -32.46
CA ASN A 23 -5.13 23.00 -31.92
C ASN A 23 -5.69 22.61 -30.53
N ALA A 24 -4.86 21.99 -29.68
CA ALA A 24 -5.26 21.51 -28.37
C ALA A 24 -5.37 22.68 -27.40
N LYS A 25 -6.60 22.97 -26.96
CA LYS A 25 -6.95 24.17 -26.21
C LYS A 25 -7.99 23.86 -25.14
N ILE A 26 -7.77 24.35 -23.92
CA ILE A 26 -8.76 24.34 -22.84
C ILE A 26 -9.30 25.74 -22.67
N ASP A 27 -10.62 25.88 -22.57
CA ASP A 27 -11.30 27.12 -22.22
C ASP A 27 -12.16 26.87 -20.96
N SER A 28 -11.87 27.62 -19.90
CA SER A 28 -12.53 27.50 -18.59
C SER A 28 -13.04 28.85 -18.12
N GLU A 29 -14.19 28.84 -17.45
CA GLU A 29 -14.83 30.00 -16.84
C GLU A 29 -15.55 29.55 -15.56
N LEU A 30 -15.45 30.36 -14.50
CA LEU A 30 -16.11 30.05 -13.23
C LEU A 30 -17.63 29.89 -13.43
N ASN A 31 -18.21 28.89 -12.77
CA ASN A 31 -19.63 28.53 -12.88
C ASN A 31 -20.11 28.25 -14.31
N LYS A 32 -19.22 27.83 -15.20
CA LYS A 32 -19.56 27.38 -16.56
C LYS A 32 -18.91 26.02 -16.85
N VAL A 33 -19.52 25.29 -17.78
CA VAL A 33 -18.92 24.08 -18.35
C VAL A 33 -17.68 24.47 -19.14
N SER A 34 -16.52 23.95 -18.73
CA SER A 34 -15.26 24.13 -19.46
C SER A 34 -15.22 23.24 -20.70
N SER A 35 -14.43 23.64 -21.70
CA SER A 35 -14.23 22.85 -22.91
C SER A 35 -12.77 22.48 -23.12
N PHE A 36 -12.53 21.31 -23.71
CA PHE A 36 -11.24 20.92 -24.25
C PHE A 36 -11.40 20.54 -25.72
N ASN A 37 -10.79 21.34 -26.59
CA ASN A 37 -10.91 21.21 -28.04
C ASN A 37 -9.56 20.77 -28.60
N PHE A 38 -9.56 19.80 -29.50
CA PHE A 38 -8.34 19.36 -30.19
C PHE A 38 -8.66 18.73 -31.55
N THR A 39 -7.63 18.57 -32.36
CA THR A 39 -7.71 17.93 -33.68
C THR A 39 -6.74 16.76 -33.77
N ILE A 40 -7.21 15.63 -34.32
CA ILE A 40 -6.38 14.46 -34.64
C ILE A 40 -6.54 14.04 -36.10
N TYR A 41 -5.46 13.53 -36.69
CA TYR A 41 -5.43 13.06 -38.08
C TYR A 41 -5.41 11.53 -38.16
N PRO A 42 -5.76 10.92 -39.33
CA PRO A 42 -5.88 9.47 -39.47
C PRO A 42 -4.65 8.64 -39.09
N LYS A 43 -3.44 9.24 -39.18
CA LYS A 43 -2.19 8.59 -38.76
C LYS A 43 -2.03 8.47 -37.23
N HIS A 44 -2.87 9.14 -36.44
CA HIS A 44 -2.81 9.09 -34.99
C HIS A 44 -3.18 7.69 -34.49
N LYS A 45 -2.36 7.11 -33.59
CA LYS A 45 -2.53 5.74 -33.10
C LYS A 45 -3.93 5.43 -32.53
N HIS A 46 -4.58 6.44 -31.96
CA HIS A 46 -5.88 6.33 -31.32
C HIS A 46 -7.05 6.93 -32.13
N PHE A 47 -6.85 7.20 -33.43
CA PHE A 47 -7.82 7.91 -34.28
C PHE A 47 -9.25 7.33 -34.26
N ASN A 48 -9.37 6.00 -34.21
CA ASN A 48 -10.67 5.30 -34.22
C ASN A 48 -11.16 4.87 -32.82
N LYS A 49 -10.49 5.29 -31.73
CA LYS A 49 -10.83 4.86 -30.37
C LYS A 49 -11.69 5.85 -29.59
N LEU A 50 -11.84 7.08 -30.10
CA LEU A 50 -12.63 8.13 -29.45
C LEU A 50 -14.14 7.87 -29.60
N LYS A 51 -14.88 7.89 -28.49
CA LYS A 51 -16.33 7.67 -28.46
C LYS A 51 -17.05 8.88 -27.85
N LYS A 52 -17.96 9.48 -28.63
CA LYS A 52 -18.86 10.54 -28.13
C LYS A 52 -19.67 10.05 -26.94
N LEU A 53 -19.89 10.92 -25.96
CA LEU A 53 -20.64 10.73 -24.73
C LEU A 53 -20.17 9.60 -23.81
N LYS A 54 -19.08 8.89 -24.16
CA LYS A 54 -18.59 7.73 -23.40
C LYS A 54 -17.10 7.81 -23.05
N SER A 55 -16.25 8.30 -23.95
CA SER A 55 -14.82 8.42 -23.64
C SER A 55 -14.56 9.56 -22.66
N LEU A 56 -13.87 9.24 -21.56
CA LEU A 56 -13.47 10.20 -20.54
C LEU A 56 -12.08 10.76 -20.86
N MET A 57 -11.98 12.07 -20.99
CA MET A 57 -10.75 12.80 -21.25
C MET A 57 -10.15 13.31 -19.94
N LYS A 58 -8.83 13.14 -19.76
CA LYS A 58 -8.07 13.74 -18.66
C LYS A 58 -6.85 14.45 -19.22
N VAL A 59 -6.72 15.74 -18.94
CA VAL A 59 -5.55 16.55 -19.28
C VAL A 59 -4.77 16.84 -18.02
N TYR A 60 -3.51 16.44 -18.02
CA TYR A 60 -2.56 16.72 -16.95
C TYR A 60 -1.58 17.78 -17.38
N ARG A 61 -1.24 18.70 -16.47
CA ARG A 61 -0.13 19.62 -16.55
C ARG A 61 0.76 19.43 -15.33
N ASN A 62 1.99 18.98 -15.54
CA ASN A 62 2.93 18.70 -14.43
C ASN A 62 2.28 17.85 -13.32
N ASP A 63 1.62 16.76 -13.73
CA ASP A 63 0.93 15.78 -12.88
C ASP A 63 -0.34 16.27 -12.16
N LYS A 64 -0.71 17.56 -12.29
CA LYS A 64 -2.01 18.09 -11.86
C LYS A 64 -3.04 17.99 -12.98
N ILE A 65 -4.27 17.59 -12.65
CA ILE A 65 -5.39 17.60 -13.61
C ILE A 65 -5.79 19.06 -13.85
N VAL A 66 -5.84 19.46 -15.12
CA VAL A 66 -6.33 20.79 -15.55
C VAL A 66 -7.64 20.71 -16.33
N PHE A 67 -8.05 19.50 -16.74
CA PHE A 67 -9.34 19.23 -17.35
C PHE A 67 -9.68 17.75 -17.18
N ARG A 68 -10.90 17.45 -16.74
CA ARG A 68 -11.52 16.13 -16.84
C ARG A 68 -12.95 16.31 -17.32
N GLY A 69 -13.39 15.41 -18.21
CA GLY A 69 -14.66 15.55 -18.90
C GLY A 69 -14.86 14.47 -19.95
N ARG A 70 -15.90 14.59 -20.78
CA ARG A 70 -16.18 13.63 -21.84
C ARG A 70 -16.13 14.26 -23.22
N ILE A 71 -15.99 13.43 -24.25
CA ILE A 71 -16.18 13.88 -25.63
C ILE A 71 -17.67 14.17 -25.84
N LEU A 72 -18.03 15.41 -26.14
CA LEU A 72 -19.39 15.78 -26.49
C LEU A 72 -19.63 15.54 -27.99
N ASN A 73 -18.79 16.18 -28.81
CA ASN A 73 -18.96 16.20 -30.26
C ASN A 73 -17.63 15.99 -30.99
N ASP A 74 -17.73 15.55 -32.23
CA ASP A 74 -16.64 15.64 -33.19
C ASP A 74 -17.19 15.90 -34.60
N THR A 75 -16.39 16.60 -35.40
CA THR A 75 -16.64 16.85 -36.82
C THR A 75 -15.48 16.34 -37.65
N ARG A 76 -15.78 15.85 -38.86
CA ARG A 76 -14.79 15.35 -39.81
C ARG A 76 -14.50 16.41 -40.85
N GLY A 77 -13.23 16.77 -41.03
CA GLY A 77 -12.79 17.71 -42.04
C GLY A 77 -12.34 17.05 -43.35
N PHE A 78 -11.87 17.88 -44.27
CA PHE A 78 -11.51 17.49 -45.64
C PHE A 78 -10.38 16.46 -45.68
N TYR A 79 -9.38 16.58 -44.80
CA TYR A 79 -8.25 15.65 -44.72
C TYR A 79 -8.55 14.44 -43.81
N ASN A 80 -9.82 14.18 -43.54
CA ASN A 80 -10.27 13.19 -42.58
C ASN A 80 -9.70 13.44 -41.17
N GLU A 81 -9.38 14.68 -40.83
CA GLU A 81 -9.12 15.06 -39.45
C GLU A 81 -10.41 15.06 -38.64
N LYS A 82 -10.33 14.64 -37.37
CA LYS A 82 -11.41 14.77 -36.40
C LYS A 82 -11.13 16.00 -35.54
N LYS A 83 -12.03 16.97 -35.57
CA LYS A 83 -12.06 18.10 -34.63
C LYS A 83 -12.98 17.71 -33.48
N VAL A 84 -12.39 17.45 -32.33
CA VAL A 84 -13.06 16.91 -31.14
C VAL A 84 -13.32 18.04 -30.16
N VAL A 85 -14.55 18.06 -29.63
CA VAL A 85 -15.03 18.99 -28.62
C VAL A 85 -15.41 18.19 -27.38
N CYS A 86 -14.71 18.46 -26.28
CA CYS A 86 -14.99 17.87 -24.98
C CYS A 86 -15.62 18.90 -24.05
N GLU A 87 -16.45 18.42 -23.12
CA GLU A 87 -17.06 19.20 -22.06
C GLU A 87 -16.61 18.66 -20.69
N SER A 88 -16.36 19.55 -19.73
CA SER A 88 -15.97 19.17 -18.37
C SER A 88 -17.10 18.52 -17.60
N GLU A 89 -16.80 17.88 -16.48
CA GLU A 89 -17.76 17.11 -15.67
C GLU A 89 -18.96 17.92 -15.18
N LEU A 90 -18.87 19.24 -14.99
CA LEU A 90 -20.06 20.06 -14.67
C LEU A 90 -21.21 19.87 -15.69
N ALA A 91 -20.90 19.48 -16.93
CA ALA A 91 -21.90 19.14 -17.93
C ALA A 91 -22.75 17.93 -17.56
N PHE A 92 -22.28 17.03 -16.69
CA PHE A 92 -23.03 15.84 -16.30
C PHE A 92 -24.32 16.23 -15.55
N LEU A 93 -24.31 17.38 -14.86
CA LEU A 93 -25.50 17.92 -14.20
C LEU A 93 -26.62 18.28 -15.20
N ILE A 94 -26.31 18.42 -16.50
CA ILE A 94 -27.28 18.64 -17.58
C ILE A 94 -28.01 17.34 -17.94
N ASP A 95 -27.40 16.17 -17.70
CA ASP A 95 -27.95 14.86 -18.11
C ASP A 95 -29.04 14.31 -17.17
N SER A 96 -29.42 15.08 -16.15
CA SER A 96 -30.39 14.68 -15.14
C SER A 96 -31.35 15.83 -14.86
N ILE A 97 -32.53 15.50 -14.34
CA ILE A 97 -33.56 16.49 -14.01
C ILE A 97 -33.84 16.57 -12.52
N GLN A 98 -34.30 17.72 -12.06
CA GLN A 98 -35.00 17.86 -10.79
C GLN A 98 -36.51 17.84 -11.07
N ARG A 99 -37.21 16.90 -10.43
CA ARG A 99 -38.68 16.85 -10.45
C ARG A 99 -39.24 17.96 -9.56
N PRO A 100 -40.51 18.34 -9.72
CA PRO A 100 -41.15 19.32 -8.84
C PRO A 100 -40.90 19.03 -7.36
N TYR A 101 -40.51 20.06 -6.61
CA TYR A 101 -40.17 19.94 -5.20
C TYR A 101 -40.56 21.21 -4.44
N ASN A 102 -40.77 21.04 -3.14
CA ASN A 102 -40.78 22.12 -2.16
C ASN A 102 -39.68 21.80 -1.15
N TYR A 103 -38.84 22.78 -0.84
CA TYR A 103 -37.75 22.63 0.10
C TYR A 103 -37.71 23.78 1.08
N THR A 104 -37.54 23.43 2.36
CA THR A 104 -37.23 24.35 3.45
C THR A 104 -36.07 23.77 4.25
N GLY A 105 -35.02 24.55 4.50
CA GLY A 105 -33.83 24.09 5.21
C GLY A 105 -32.59 24.90 4.84
N SER A 106 -31.41 24.33 5.01
CA SER A 106 -30.13 24.99 4.71
C SER A 106 -29.79 24.94 3.21
N VAL A 107 -28.84 25.79 2.81
CA VAL A 107 -28.28 25.79 1.44
C VAL A 107 -27.62 24.45 1.12
N GLU A 108 -26.83 23.93 2.06
CA GLU A 108 -26.17 22.63 1.95
C GLU A 108 -27.18 21.48 1.75
N GLY A 109 -28.29 21.49 2.48
CA GLY A 109 -29.30 20.45 2.37
C GLY A 109 -29.97 20.43 1.00
N LEU A 110 -30.30 21.61 0.43
CA LEU A 110 -30.85 21.69 -0.92
C LEU A 110 -29.84 21.26 -1.99
N PHE A 111 -28.60 21.73 -1.89
CA PHE A 111 -27.52 21.32 -2.80
C PHE A 111 -27.33 19.80 -2.77
N THR A 112 -27.29 19.22 -1.57
CA THR A 112 -27.17 17.76 -1.38
C THR A 112 -28.32 16.99 -1.98
N GLN A 113 -29.56 17.48 -1.83
CA GLN A 113 -30.74 16.89 -2.46
C GLN A 113 -30.61 16.90 -3.99
N PHE A 114 -30.18 18.00 -4.59
CA PHE A 114 -29.99 18.09 -6.04
C PHE A 114 -28.94 17.09 -6.55
N ILE A 115 -27.79 17.00 -5.89
CA ILE A 115 -26.72 16.07 -6.28
C ILE A 115 -27.16 14.61 -6.09
N THR A 116 -27.90 14.30 -5.03
CA THR A 116 -28.44 12.96 -4.77
C THR A 116 -29.44 12.56 -5.88
N ASN A 117 -30.34 13.46 -6.24
CA ASN A 117 -31.29 13.25 -7.34
C ASN A 117 -30.60 13.09 -8.69
N HIS A 118 -29.53 13.85 -8.95
CA HIS A 118 -28.69 13.68 -10.13
C HIS A 118 -28.05 12.29 -10.16
N ASN A 119 -27.38 11.90 -9.09
CA ASN A 119 -26.66 10.63 -9.00
C ASN A 119 -27.58 9.42 -9.22
N ALA A 120 -28.84 9.50 -8.75
CA ALA A 120 -29.83 8.45 -8.94
C ALA A 120 -30.26 8.23 -10.41
N GLN A 121 -29.92 9.16 -11.31
CA GLN A 121 -30.33 9.15 -12.72
C GLN A 121 -29.19 8.88 -13.70
N VAL A 122 -27.94 8.89 -13.25
CA VAL A 122 -26.76 8.77 -14.12
C VAL A 122 -25.87 7.59 -13.77
N ASP A 123 -25.07 7.14 -14.74
CA ASP A 123 -24.07 6.08 -14.53
C ASP A 123 -23.03 6.51 -13.48
N MET A 124 -22.46 5.55 -12.75
CA MET A 124 -21.50 5.78 -11.65
C MET A 124 -20.33 6.71 -12.02
N GLU A 125 -19.86 6.66 -13.26
CA GLU A 125 -18.75 7.49 -13.78
C GLU A 125 -19.09 8.98 -13.94
N HIS A 126 -20.38 9.32 -13.90
CA HIS A 126 -20.92 10.68 -14.01
C HIS A 126 -21.43 11.23 -12.67
N GLN A 127 -21.39 10.45 -11.59
CA GLN A 127 -21.85 10.85 -10.27
C GLN A 127 -20.84 11.75 -9.55
N PHE A 128 -21.35 12.60 -8.66
CA PHE A 128 -20.55 13.43 -7.76
C PHE A 128 -20.78 13.07 -6.29
N LYS A 129 -19.73 13.12 -5.48
CA LYS A 129 -19.86 13.24 -4.03
C LYS A 129 -20.05 14.70 -3.66
N VAL A 130 -20.97 15.01 -2.76
CA VAL A 130 -21.04 16.37 -2.20
C VAL A 130 -19.82 16.56 -1.31
N GLY A 131 -19.10 17.65 -1.52
CA GLY A 131 -17.98 18.03 -0.68
C GLY A 131 -18.31 19.21 0.21
N GLN A 132 -17.45 20.23 0.23
CA GLN A 132 -17.64 21.41 1.06
C GLN A 132 -18.75 22.29 0.52
N VAL A 133 -19.69 22.69 1.38
CA VAL A 133 -20.67 23.74 1.08
C VAL A 133 -20.46 24.87 2.07
N THR A 134 -19.94 26.00 1.60
CA THR A 134 -19.65 27.18 2.45
C THR A 134 -20.56 28.36 2.14
N VAL A 135 -21.35 28.29 1.07
CA VAL A 135 -22.43 29.25 0.81
C VAL A 135 -23.54 29.03 1.82
N VAL A 136 -23.94 30.09 2.50
CA VAL A 136 -25.02 30.10 3.48
C VAL A 136 -25.99 31.24 3.21
N ASP A 137 -27.25 31.05 3.59
CA ASP A 137 -28.15 32.19 3.81
C ASP A 137 -27.80 32.81 5.18
N PRO A 138 -27.87 34.14 5.38
CA PRO A 138 -27.61 34.75 6.68
C PRO A 138 -28.43 34.17 7.84
N ASN A 139 -29.61 33.60 7.56
CA ASN A 139 -30.46 32.94 8.54
C ASN A 139 -30.33 31.40 8.52
N ASP A 140 -29.39 30.87 7.73
CA ASP A 140 -29.21 29.45 7.39
C ASP A 140 -30.53 28.73 7.03
N TYR A 141 -31.44 29.48 6.41
CA TYR A 141 -32.78 29.02 6.08
C TYR A 141 -33.20 29.58 4.73
N ILE A 142 -33.48 28.68 3.79
CA ILE A 142 -34.04 29.00 2.49
C ILE A 142 -35.36 28.26 2.28
N ASN A 143 -36.30 28.95 1.64
CA ASN A 143 -37.51 28.36 1.07
C ASN A 143 -37.39 28.40 -0.46
N ARG A 144 -37.35 27.24 -1.09
CA ARG A 144 -37.22 27.09 -2.55
C ARG A 144 -38.17 26.03 -3.05
N SER A 145 -38.83 26.32 -4.15
CA SER A 145 -39.65 25.35 -4.86
C SER A 145 -39.47 25.50 -6.37
N ASP A 146 -39.82 24.44 -7.07
CA ASP A 146 -40.02 24.48 -8.51
C ASP A 146 -41.12 23.51 -8.90
N THR A 147 -41.94 23.89 -9.88
CA THR A 147 -42.99 23.04 -10.46
C THR A 147 -42.61 22.54 -11.85
N GLN A 148 -41.49 23.00 -12.40
CA GLN A 148 -40.95 22.60 -13.69
C GLN A 148 -39.97 21.43 -13.55
N TYR A 149 -39.72 20.74 -14.67
CA TYR A 149 -38.75 19.65 -14.78
C TYR A 149 -37.43 20.17 -15.33
N LEU A 150 -36.74 21.00 -14.56
CA LEU A 150 -35.47 21.60 -14.97
C LEU A 150 -34.34 20.57 -14.91
N THR A 151 -33.27 20.80 -15.68
CA THR A 151 -32.03 20.03 -15.47
C THR A 151 -31.48 20.30 -14.08
N THR A 152 -30.64 19.39 -13.55
CA THR A 152 -29.96 19.65 -12.27
C THR A 152 -29.06 20.87 -12.36
N TRP A 153 -28.38 21.06 -13.50
CA TRP A 153 -27.61 22.26 -13.78
C TRP A 153 -28.45 23.54 -13.68
N ASP A 154 -29.60 23.59 -14.36
CA ASP A 154 -30.49 24.77 -14.32
C ASP A 154 -31.06 25.02 -12.92
N SER A 155 -31.37 23.95 -12.18
CA SER A 155 -31.88 24.05 -10.81
C SER A 155 -30.83 24.62 -9.87
N ILE A 156 -29.57 24.15 -9.94
CA ILE A 156 -28.47 24.70 -9.16
C ILE A 156 -28.24 26.18 -9.53
N ASN A 157 -28.18 26.52 -10.81
CA ASN A 157 -27.95 27.91 -11.23
C ASN A 157 -29.07 28.84 -10.73
N LYS A 158 -30.33 28.53 -11.05
CA LYS A 158 -31.46 29.43 -10.75
C LYS A 158 -31.81 29.52 -9.27
N LYS A 159 -31.59 28.45 -8.51
CA LYS A 159 -32.10 28.34 -7.12
C LYS A 159 -31.01 28.54 -6.08
N LEU A 160 -29.73 28.40 -6.47
CA LEU A 160 -28.57 28.58 -5.59
C LEU A 160 -27.63 29.68 -6.12
N ILE A 161 -26.98 29.49 -7.28
CA ILE A 161 -25.89 30.40 -7.72
C ILE A 161 -26.39 31.81 -8.05
N GLU A 162 -27.46 31.95 -8.83
CA GLU A 162 -28.03 33.26 -9.18
C GLU A 162 -28.49 34.06 -7.94
N PRO A 163 -29.23 33.47 -6.97
CA PRO A 163 -29.67 34.22 -5.79
C PRO A 163 -28.62 34.35 -4.67
N LEU A 164 -27.67 33.42 -4.54
CA LEU A 164 -26.74 33.36 -3.39
C LEU A 164 -25.27 33.57 -3.77
N GLY A 165 -24.94 33.59 -5.06
CA GLY A 165 -23.56 33.63 -5.53
C GLY A 165 -22.81 32.33 -5.28
N GLY A 166 -21.50 32.45 -5.03
CA GLY A 166 -20.60 31.33 -4.81
C GLY A 166 -20.12 30.62 -6.08
N TYR A 167 -19.38 29.53 -5.89
CA TYR A 167 -18.60 28.86 -6.93
C TYR A 167 -18.76 27.34 -6.86
N LEU A 168 -19.03 26.70 -7.99
CA LEU A 168 -18.95 25.25 -8.10
C LEU A 168 -17.54 24.82 -8.46
N ILE A 169 -16.93 24.01 -7.60
CA ILE A 169 -15.58 23.48 -7.80
C ILE A 169 -15.64 21.95 -7.82
N VAL A 170 -15.07 21.34 -8.85
CA VAL A 170 -14.91 19.89 -8.93
C VAL A 170 -13.53 19.52 -8.39
N ARG A 171 -13.49 18.67 -7.37
CA ARG A 171 -12.27 18.23 -6.71
C ARG A 171 -12.08 16.73 -6.88
N TYR A 172 -10.84 16.32 -7.12
CA TYR A 172 -10.48 14.93 -7.42
C TYR A 172 -9.73 14.32 -6.26
N GLU A 173 -10.37 13.39 -5.57
CA GLU A 173 -9.80 12.67 -4.44
C GLU A 173 -9.57 11.19 -4.77
N SER A 174 -8.81 10.51 -3.93
CA SER A 174 -8.50 9.10 -4.10
C SER A 174 -9.73 8.18 -4.11
N ASP A 175 -10.81 8.60 -3.45
CA ASP A 175 -12.03 7.82 -3.26
C ASP A 175 -13.19 8.29 -4.15
N GLY A 176 -13.02 9.36 -4.94
CA GLY A 176 -14.07 9.83 -5.84
C GLY A 176 -13.90 11.26 -6.34
N VAL A 177 -14.90 11.70 -7.12
CA VAL A 177 -15.00 13.06 -7.61
C VAL A 177 -15.98 13.81 -6.71
N TYR A 178 -15.52 14.88 -6.08
CA TYR A 178 -16.33 15.76 -5.25
C TYR A 178 -16.77 16.98 -6.04
N ILE A 179 -17.97 17.48 -5.73
CA ILE A 179 -18.44 18.80 -6.12
C ILE A 179 -18.65 19.64 -4.86
N ASP A 180 -17.88 20.71 -4.76
CA ASP A 180 -17.92 21.69 -3.68
C ASP A 180 -18.75 22.91 -4.14
N TYR A 181 -19.48 23.55 -3.23
CA TYR A 181 -20.19 24.81 -3.46
C TYR A 181 -19.70 25.89 -2.47
N LEU A 182 -18.75 26.70 -2.94
CA LEU A 182 -17.94 27.56 -2.09
C LEU A 182 -18.37 29.03 -2.18
N ALA A 183 -18.46 29.73 -1.05
CA ALA A 183 -18.75 31.17 -1.04
C ALA A 183 -17.60 32.01 -1.61
N GLU A 184 -16.36 31.59 -1.37
CA GLU A 184 -15.15 32.28 -1.81
C GLU A 184 -14.12 31.28 -2.32
N LEU A 185 -13.17 31.76 -3.13
CA LEU A 185 -12.03 30.99 -3.61
C LEU A 185 -10.74 31.64 -3.09
N ASP A 186 -9.89 30.82 -2.46
CA ASP A 186 -8.68 31.23 -1.74
C ASP A 186 -7.39 30.84 -2.45
N GLY A 187 -7.48 30.12 -3.57
CA GLY A 187 -6.33 29.67 -4.34
C GLY A 187 -5.42 30.85 -4.69
N LEU A 188 -4.10 30.65 -4.57
CA LEU A 188 -3.10 31.68 -4.86
C LEU A 188 -2.09 31.17 -5.89
N ILE A 189 -1.89 31.96 -6.92
CA ILE A 189 -0.82 31.77 -7.90
C ILE A 189 0.39 32.58 -7.44
N THR A 190 1.51 31.91 -7.21
CA THR A 190 2.74 32.53 -6.70
C THR A 190 3.52 33.32 -7.75
N GLN A 191 3.30 33.04 -9.04
CA GLN A 191 3.86 33.88 -10.11
C GLN A 191 3.04 35.16 -10.28
N GLU A 192 3.74 36.25 -10.56
CA GLU A 192 3.14 37.54 -10.88
C GLU A 192 3.00 37.71 -12.40
N ILE A 193 2.03 38.51 -12.81
CA ILE A 193 1.89 38.98 -14.19
C ILE A 193 2.35 40.44 -14.24
N GLU A 194 3.48 40.70 -14.89
CA GLU A 194 4.12 42.01 -14.84
C GLU A 194 4.36 42.60 -16.24
N PHE A 195 4.00 43.87 -16.39
CA PHE A 195 4.27 44.66 -17.59
C PHE A 195 5.77 44.74 -17.87
N GLY A 196 6.18 44.45 -19.11
CA GLY A 196 7.59 44.41 -19.50
C GLY A 196 8.33 43.13 -19.08
N LYS A 197 7.65 42.18 -18.42
CA LYS A 197 8.17 40.83 -18.16
C LYS A 197 7.38 39.78 -18.94
N ASN A 198 6.32 39.22 -18.34
CA ASN A 198 5.53 38.13 -18.91
C ASN A 198 4.14 38.54 -19.39
N MET A 199 3.71 39.79 -19.15
CA MET A 199 2.48 40.34 -19.72
C MET A 199 2.66 40.66 -21.21
N ILE A 200 1.77 40.14 -22.05
CA ILE A 200 1.79 40.30 -23.52
C ILE A 200 0.82 41.40 -23.96
N SER A 201 -0.39 41.40 -23.41
CA SER A 201 -1.42 42.39 -23.72
C SER A 201 -2.27 42.67 -22.50
N PHE A 202 -2.83 43.88 -22.43
CA PHE A 202 -3.73 44.32 -21.37
C PHE A 202 -4.89 45.08 -22.00
N GLU A 203 -6.10 44.74 -21.59
CA GLU A 203 -7.35 45.40 -21.98
C GLU A 203 -8.22 45.54 -20.74
N GLU A 204 -8.59 46.76 -20.41
CA GLU A 204 -9.55 47.07 -19.35
C GLU A 204 -10.85 47.53 -20.00
N ALA A 205 -11.94 46.86 -19.66
CA ALA A 205 -13.28 47.23 -20.09
C ALA A 205 -14.11 47.58 -18.86
N ILE A 206 -14.58 48.82 -18.78
CA ILE A 206 -15.56 49.26 -17.78
C ILE A 206 -16.94 49.15 -18.43
N LYS A 207 -17.79 48.28 -17.89
CA LYS A 207 -19.12 48.03 -18.43
C LYS A 207 -20.16 48.83 -17.67
N GLY A 208 -21.02 49.53 -18.41
CA GLY A 208 -22.16 50.29 -17.87
C GLY A 208 -23.52 49.71 -18.25
N ASP A 209 -23.56 48.56 -18.92
CA ASP A 209 -24.80 47.88 -19.33
C ASP A 209 -25.57 47.29 -18.14
N GLU A 210 -24.87 46.95 -17.06
CA GLU A 210 -25.45 46.44 -15.81
C GLU A 210 -25.67 47.53 -14.74
N LEU A 211 -25.22 48.77 -14.98
CA LEU A 211 -25.35 49.87 -14.03
C LEU A 211 -26.83 50.23 -13.83
N ILE A 212 -27.26 50.26 -12.57
CA ILE A 212 -28.61 50.67 -12.20
C ILE A 212 -28.51 51.81 -11.20
N THR A 213 -29.20 52.92 -11.45
CA THR A 213 -29.22 54.08 -10.53
C THR A 213 -30.51 54.18 -9.73
N GLY A 214 -31.53 53.39 -10.09
CA GLY A 214 -32.75 53.20 -9.29
C GLY A 214 -33.41 51.83 -9.51
N ILE A 215 -34.13 51.35 -8.51
CA ILE A 215 -34.82 50.06 -8.55
C ILE A 215 -36.28 50.22 -8.16
N ILE A 216 -37.16 49.52 -8.88
CA ILE A 216 -38.57 49.31 -8.51
C ILE A 216 -38.69 47.89 -7.95
N PRO A 217 -38.63 47.71 -6.62
CA PRO A 217 -38.70 46.39 -6.01
C PRO A 217 -40.14 45.87 -5.95
N LEU A 218 -40.33 44.60 -6.30
CA LEU A 218 -41.64 43.94 -6.31
C LEU A 218 -41.59 42.67 -5.45
N GLY A 219 -42.47 42.55 -4.47
CA GLY A 219 -42.60 41.38 -3.60
C GLY A 219 -43.55 40.32 -4.15
N ALA A 220 -44.12 39.52 -3.24
CA ALA A 220 -45.10 38.48 -3.55
C ALA A 220 -46.33 39.01 -4.30
N SER A 221 -46.90 38.18 -5.19
CA SER A 221 -48.16 38.49 -5.86
C SER A 221 -49.29 38.65 -4.84
N ILE A 222 -50.10 39.70 -5.02
CA ILE A 222 -51.27 39.97 -4.20
C ILE A 222 -52.43 39.11 -4.70
N LYS A 223 -53.05 38.37 -3.78
CA LYS A 223 -54.24 37.57 -4.06
C LYS A 223 -55.50 38.30 -3.58
N ASP A 224 -56.61 38.13 -4.31
CA ASP A 224 -57.91 38.63 -3.86
C ASP A 224 -58.48 37.77 -2.71
N GLU A 225 -59.63 38.16 -2.16
CA GLU A 225 -60.31 37.44 -1.07
C GLU A 225 -60.69 35.99 -1.44
N GLN A 226 -60.75 35.68 -2.74
CA GLN A 226 -61.06 34.36 -3.28
C GLN A 226 -59.80 33.54 -3.61
N GLY A 227 -58.61 34.10 -3.37
CA GLY A 227 -57.31 33.49 -3.62
C GLY A 227 -56.81 33.61 -5.07
N ASN A 228 -57.50 34.35 -5.95
CA ASN A 228 -57.08 34.55 -7.33
C ASN A 228 -55.97 35.60 -7.41
N ASP A 229 -55.10 35.47 -8.43
CA ASP A 229 -54.06 36.47 -8.70
C ASP A 229 -54.67 37.78 -9.19
N THR A 230 -54.33 38.88 -8.54
CA THR A 230 -54.80 40.22 -8.94
C THR A 230 -53.97 40.82 -10.07
N GLY A 231 -52.83 40.23 -10.42
CA GLY A 231 -51.83 40.81 -11.31
C GLY A 231 -50.97 41.91 -10.66
N LEU A 232 -51.27 42.28 -9.41
CA LEU A 232 -50.49 43.23 -8.62
C LEU A 232 -49.51 42.50 -7.70
N ARG A 233 -48.43 43.19 -7.35
CA ARG A 233 -47.40 42.69 -6.42
C ARG A 233 -47.26 43.67 -5.26
N LEU A 234 -46.78 43.16 -4.13
CA LEU A 234 -46.38 43.99 -3.00
C LEU A 234 -45.32 45.02 -3.46
N THR A 235 -45.54 46.30 -3.19
CA THR A 235 -44.60 47.40 -3.45
C THR A 235 -44.05 47.97 -2.14
N ILE A 236 -43.14 48.93 -2.24
CA ILE A 236 -42.59 49.66 -1.09
C ILE A 236 -43.30 50.99 -0.78
N GLU A 237 -44.34 51.38 -1.55
CA GLU A 237 -44.98 52.70 -1.44
C GLU A 237 -45.46 53.02 -0.02
N SER A 238 -46.00 52.02 0.69
CA SER A 238 -46.52 52.17 2.05
C SER A 238 -45.46 52.45 3.11
N VAL A 239 -44.19 52.19 2.80
CA VAL A 239 -43.03 52.32 3.71
C VAL A 239 -41.95 53.26 3.16
N ASN A 240 -42.22 53.96 2.06
CA ASN A 240 -41.25 54.78 1.34
C ASN A 240 -41.89 56.07 0.81
N ASP A 241 -42.59 56.80 1.67
CA ASP A 241 -43.20 58.10 1.38
C ASP A 241 -44.10 58.15 0.13
N GLY A 242 -44.75 57.02 -0.20
CA GLY A 242 -45.61 56.88 -1.38
C GLY A 242 -44.87 56.65 -2.70
N LEU A 243 -43.55 56.43 -2.68
CA LEU A 243 -42.75 56.09 -3.84
C LEU A 243 -42.55 54.57 -3.94
N ASP A 244 -42.80 54.00 -5.12
CA ASP A 244 -42.64 52.57 -5.42
C ASP A 244 -41.20 52.18 -5.77
N TYR A 245 -40.27 53.14 -5.69
CA TYR A 245 -38.87 52.97 -6.07
C TYR A 245 -37.91 53.60 -5.07
N ILE A 246 -36.66 53.15 -5.13
CA ILE A 246 -35.52 53.83 -4.51
C ILE A 246 -34.48 54.17 -5.59
N GLN A 247 -33.71 55.23 -5.37
CA GLN A 247 -32.62 55.62 -6.26
C GLN A 247 -31.42 56.11 -5.45
N ASN A 248 -30.25 56.15 -6.07
CA ASN A 248 -29.08 56.82 -5.52
C ASN A 248 -28.85 58.13 -6.28
N ASP A 249 -29.03 59.24 -5.58
CA ASP A 249 -29.03 60.57 -6.18
C ASP A 249 -27.66 60.95 -6.77
N GLU A 250 -26.56 60.58 -6.12
CA GLU A 250 -25.19 60.82 -6.61
C GLU A 250 -24.92 60.07 -7.93
N ALA A 251 -25.39 58.81 -8.02
CA ALA A 251 -25.29 58.00 -9.21
C ALA A 251 -26.22 58.52 -10.32
N VAL A 252 -27.41 59.02 -9.98
CA VAL A 252 -28.32 59.67 -10.94
C VAL A 252 -27.71 60.96 -11.48
N GLU A 253 -27.02 61.76 -10.65
CA GLU A 253 -26.32 62.97 -11.09
C GLU A 253 -25.17 62.64 -12.06
N THR A 254 -24.44 61.56 -11.79
CA THR A 254 -23.28 61.15 -12.59
C THR A 254 -23.66 60.42 -13.89
N TYR A 255 -24.62 59.48 -13.81
CA TYR A 255 -24.92 58.53 -14.88
C TYR A 255 -26.34 58.64 -15.45
N GLY A 256 -27.19 59.49 -14.87
CA GLY A 256 -28.60 59.61 -15.23
C GLY A 256 -29.49 58.56 -14.58
N ARG A 257 -30.80 58.65 -14.83
CA ARG A 257 -31.81 57.71 -14.31
C ARG A 257 -31.84 56.43 -15.16
N ILE A 258 -31.48 55.31 -14.54
CA ILE A 258 -31.45 53.98 -15.14
C ILE A 258 -32.17 53.06 -14.16
N PHE A 259 -33.42 52.72 -14.48
CA PHE A 259 -34.29 51.96 -13.58
C PHE A 259 -34.45 50.51 -14.04
N LYS A 260 -34.48 49.60 -13.06
CA LYS A 260 -34.79 48.18 -13.29
C LYS A 260 -35.78 47.67 -12.25
N THR A 261 -36.60 46.70 -12.63
CA THR A 261 -37.42 45.95 -11.67
C THR A 261 -36.64 44.74 -11.14
N GLN A 262 -36.82 44.43 -9.86
CA GLN A 262 -36.35 43.18 -9.26
C GLN A 262 -37.49 42.58 -8.46
N ILE A 263 -37.73 41.28 -8.68
CA ILE A 263 -38.84 40.56 -8.09
C ILE A 263 -38.32 39.61 -6.99
N TRP A 264 -38.98 39.64 -5.84
CA TRP A 264 -38.80 38.69 -4.74
C TRP A 264 -40.14 38.08 -4.38
N ASP A 265 -40.50 36.98 -5.06
CA ASP A 265 -41.80 36.31 -4.91
C ASP A 265 -42.10 35.82 -3.48
N ASP A 266 -41.05 35.63 -2.66
CA ASP A 266 -41.13 35.14 -1.28
C ASP A 266 -41.29 36.26 -0.24
N VAL A 267 -41.19 37.53 -0.63
CA VAL A 267 -41.26 38.66 0.30
C VAL A 267 -42.69 39.18 0.40
N THR A 268 -43.29 38.97 1.56
CA THR A 268 -44.69 39.35 1.85
C THR A 268 -44.83 40.59 2.74
N ILE A 269 -43.71 41.20 3.16
CA ILE A 269 -43.68 42.38 4.06
C ILE A 269 -42.93 43.53 3.39
N ALA A 270 -43.55 44.72 3.33
CA ALA A 270 -43.03 45.88 2.61
C ALA A 270 -41.68 46.39 3.16
N ASP A 271 -41.50 46.45 4.48
CA ASP A 271 -40.22 46.84 5.10
C ASP A 271 -39.06 45.91 4.71
N ASN A 272 -39.32 44.60 4.68
CA ASN A 272 -38.32 43.62 4.25
C ASN A 272 -37.98 43.78 2.75
N LEU A 273 -38.97 44.14 1.94
CA LEU A 273 -38.78 44.42 0.52
C LEU A 273 -37.92 45.68 0.32
N LEU A 274 -38.19 46.75 1.07
CA LEU A 274 -37.40 47.99 1.04
C LEU A 274 -35.94 47.74 1.44
N ARG A 275 -35.71 47.00 2.54
CA ARG A 275 -34.35 46.65 2.98
C ARG A 275 -33.59 45.84 1.92
N LYS A 276 -34.22 44.80 1.35
CA LYS A 276 -33.63 43.99 0.27
C LYS A 276 -33.33 44.85 -0.97
N ALA A 277 -34.22 45.78 -1.31
CA ALA A 277 -34.02 46.70 -2.43
C ALA A 277 -32.80 47.61 -2.22
N GLN A 278 -32.63 48.16 -1.01
CA GLN A 278 -31.49 49.00 -0.66
C GLN A 278 -30.16 48.24 -0.74
N GLU A 279 -30.11 47.02 -0.20
CA GLU A 279 -28.94 46.13 -0.29
C GLU A 279 -28.59 45.82 -1.76
N TYR A 280 -29.60 45.49 -2.57
CA TYR A 280 -29.41 45.22 -4.00
C TYR A 280 -28.92 46.46 -4.75
N LEU A 281 -29.57 47.61 -4.56
CA LEU A 281 -29.21 48.86 -5.24
C LEU A 281 -27.78 49.26 -4.88
N ALA A 282 -27.38 49.16 -3.61
CA ALA A 282 -26.02 49.47 -3.18
C ALA A 282 -24.95 48.67 -3.94
N SER A 283 -25.25 47.41 -4.31
CA SER A 283 -24.37 46.59 -5.14
C SER A 283 -24.47 46.90 -6.64
N ALA A 284 -25.66 47.23 -7.15
CA ALA A 284 -25.94 47.40 -8.57
C ALA A 284 -25.55 48.78 -9.15
N ILE A 285 -25.25 49.76 -8.29
CA ILE A 285 -24.69 51.07 -8.68
C ILE A 285 -23.19 50.96 -9.01
N MET A 286 -22.56 49.82 -8.73
CA MET A 286 -21.15 49.60 -9.00
C MET A 286 -20.91 49.33 -10.48
N LEU A 287 -19.97 50.05 -11.08
CA LEU A 287 -19.46 49.68 -12.40
C LEU A 287 -18.67 48.37 -12.27
N SER A 288 -18.86 47.45 -13.22
CA SER A 288 -18.03 46.26 -13.31
C SER A 288 -16.86 46.52 -14.27
N ALA A 289 -15.63 46.40 -13.78
CA ALA A 289 -14.47 46.29 -14.66
C ALA A 289 -14.22 44.85 -15.03
N GLN A 290 -13.69 44.66 -16.22
CA GLN A 290 -13.15 43.39 -16.65
C GLN A 290 -11.76 43.66 -17.22
N ILE A 291 -10.75 43.09 -16.57
CA ILE A 291 -9.40 43.07 -17.11
C ILE A 291 -9.24 41.78 -17.92
N THR A 292 -8.92 41.93 -19.19
CA THR A 292 -8.54 40.82 -20.06
C THR A 292 -7.08 40.98 -20.44
N LEU A 293 -6.27 39.95 -20.21
CA LEU A 293 -4.85 40.00 -20.53
C LEU A 293 -4.35 38.68 -21.11
N ASN A 294 -3.28 38.77 -21.90
CA ASN A 294 -2.49 37.61 -22.29
C ASN A 294 -1.17 37.66 -21.51
N ALA A 295 -0.74 36.53 -20.98
CA ALA A 295 0.52 36.43 -20.26
C ALA A 295 1.19 35.08 -20.52
N VAL A 296 2.52 35.08 -20.59
CA VAL A 296 3.29 33.85 -20.64
C VAL A 296 3.36 33.26 -19.24
N ASP A 297 2.82 32.05 -19.09
CA ASP A 297 2.91 31.31 -17.83
C ASP A 297 4.36 30.83 -17.62
N LEU A 298 5.00 31.32 -16.56
CA LEU A 298 6.43 31.05 -16.31
C LEU A 298 6.69 29.59 -15.88
N SER A 299 5.65 28.85 -15.47
CA SER A 299 5.76 27.43 -15.11
C SER A 299 6.13 26.51 -16.28
N TYR A 300 6.05 27.00 -17.52
CA TYR A 300 6.57 26.26 -18.68
C TYR A 300 8.11 26.23 -18.71
N VAL A 301 8.77 27.22 -18.11
CA VAL A 301 10.23 27.35 -18.08
C VAL A 301 10.81 26.79 -16.78
N ASN A 302 10.19 27.07 -15.64
CA ASN A 302 10.59 26.53 -14.34
C ASN A 302 9.40 25.82 -13.66
N LYS A 303 9.54 24.52 -13.42
CA LYS A 303 8.48 23.70 -12.79
C LYS A 303 8.22 24.03 -11.32
N GLU A 304 9.13 24.73 -10.65
CA GLU A 304 8.96 25.20 -9.27
C GLU A 304 8.00 26.40 -9.19
N ILE A 305 7.76 27.07 -10.33
CA ILE A 305 6.80 28.17 -10.42
C ILE A 305 5.39 27.58 -10.59
N GLY A 306 4.44 28.04 -9.76
CA GLY A 306 3.04 27.62 -9.85
C GLY A 306 2.40 28.09 -11.16
N SER A 307 1.69 27.22 -11.87
CA SER A 307 0.99 27.55 -13.13
C SER A 307 -0.24 28.42 -12.92
N PHE A 308 -0.70 29.12 -13.96
CA PHE A 308 -2.02 29.77 -13.92
C PHE A 308 -3.14 28.74 -13.75
N GLN A 309 -4.12 29.08 -12.93
CA GLN A 309 -5.24 28.23 -12.55
C GLN A 309 -6.52 29.05 -12.51
N ILE A 310 -7.60 28.49 -13.03
CA ILE A 310 -8.95 29.07 -12.93
C ILE A 310 -9.36 29.10 -11.45
N GLY A 311 -10.00 30.17 -11.00
CA GLY A 311 -10.46 30.30 -9.62
C GLY A 311 -9.37 30.59 -8.59
N ALA A 312 -8.12 30.82 -9.01
CA ALA A 312 -7.05 31.29 -8.14
C ALA A 312 -6.80 32.79 -8.34
N ASN A 313 -6.28 33.44 -7.31
CA ASN A 313 -5.84 34.83 -7.31
C ASN A 313 -4.42 34.93 -7.87
N VAL A 314 -4.18 35.92 -8.74
CA VAL A 314 -2.87 36.22 -9.31
C VAL A 314 -2.54 37.69 -9.11
N LYS A 315 -1.29 37.98 -8.74
CA LYS A 315 -0.83 39.38 -8.62
C LYS A 315 -0.52 39.94 -10.00
N VAL A 316 -1.08 41.10 -10.31
CA VAL A 316 -0.85 41.82 -11.56
C VAL A 316 -0.20 43.16 -11.28
N LYS A 317 0.94 43.40 -11.92
CA LYS A 317 1.73 44.63 -11.80
C LYS A 317 1.87 45.31 -13.14
N SER A 318 1.35 46.52 -13.23
CA SER A 318 1.43 47.33 -14.44
C SER A 318 1.51 48.81 -14.10
N LYS A 319 2.74 49.31 -14.00
CA LYS A 319 2.99 50.74 -13.72
C LYS A 319 2.32 51.69 -14.74
N PRO A 320 2.31 51.43 -16.06
CA PRO A 320 1.64 52.31 -17.02
C PRO A 320 0.11 52.39 -16.83
N HIS A 321 -0.50 51.37 -16.23
CA HIS A 321 -1.95 51.30 -15.97
C HIS A 321 -2.29 51.53 -14.49
N ASN A 322 -1.33 51.98 -13.67
CA ASN A 322 -1.52 52.19 -12.23
C ASN A 322 -2.09 50.96 -11.50
N LEU A 323 -1.61 49.76 -11.84
CA LEU A 323 -2.12 48.49 -11.32
C LEU A 323 -1.05 47.76 -10.49
N ASP A 324 -1.36 47.44 -9.24
CA ASP A 324 -0.58 46.53 -8.37
C ASP A 324 -1.55 45.89 -7.37
N ALA A 325 -2.18 44.79 -7.77
CA ALA A 325 -3.22 44.13 -6.98
C ALA A 325 -3.37 42.66 -7.33
N TYR A 326 -4.05 41.90 -6.46
CA TYR A 326 -4.47 40.53 -6.72
C TYR A 326 -5.82 40.49 -7.42
N PHE A 327 -5.95 39.59 -8.37
CA PHE A 327 -7.19 39.38 -9.11
C PHE A 327 -7.54 37.91 -9.21
N LEU A 328 -8.82 37.60 -9.03
CA LEU A 328 -9.37 36.27 -9.28
C LEU A 328 -9.38 35.99 -10.78
N VAL A 329 -8.76 34.87 -11.19
CA VAL A 329 -8.83 34.37 -12.56
C VAL A 329 -10.23 33.78 -12.80
N SER A 330 -11.09 34.56 -13.46
CA SER A 330 -12.50 34.21 -13.72
C SER A 330 -12.70 33.47 -15.03
N LYS A 331 -11.83 33.68 -16.02
CA LYS A 331 -11.70 32.85 -17.22
C LYS A 331 -10.25 32.55 -17.53
N LEU A 332 -9.99 31.33 -17.98
CA LEU A 332 -8.66 30.87 -18.34
C LEU A 332 -8.71 30.07 -19.64
N SER A 333 -7.88 30.47 -20.59
CA SER A 333 -7.71 29.82 -21.88
C SER A 333 -6.29 29.31 -21.98
N LEU A 334 -6.10 27.99 -21.99
CA LEU A 334 -4.79 27.35 -22.07
C LEU A 334 -4.58 26.74 -23.45
N ASN A 335 -3.49 27.09 -24.11
CA ASN A 335 -3.05 26.50 -25.36
C ASN A 335 -1.91 25.52 -25.11
N LEU A 336 -2.21 24.23 -25.19
CA LEU A 336 -1.26 23.16 -24.82
C LEU A 336 0.00 23.16 -25.70
N LEU A 337 -0.08 23.70 -26.91
CA LEU A 337 0.98 23.66 -27.92
C LEU A 337 1.65 25.04 -28.14
N LYS A 338 0.98 26.13 -27.74
CA LYS A 338 1.45 27.51 -27.88
C LYS A 338 1.22 28.30 -26.58
N PRO A 339 1.97 28.02 -25.51
CA PRO A 339 1.86 28.69 -24.20
C PRO A 339 1.77 30.21 -24.22
N GLN A 340 2.43 30.87 -25.17
CA GLN A 340 2.41 32.32 -25.32
C GLN A 340 1.03 32.87 -25.74
N ASN A 341 0.10 31.99 -26.12
CA ASN A 341 -1.27 32.33 -26.46
C ASN A 341 -2.24 32.03 -25.30
N ASP A 342 -1.73 31.70 -24.12
CA ASP A 342 -2.57 31.56 -22.93
C ASP A 342 -3.21 32.94 -22.63
N LYS A 343 -4.51 32.93 -22.34
CA LYS A 343 -5.33 34.14 -22.13
C LYS A 343 -6.05 34.04 -20.80
N LEU A 344 -5.97 35.11 -20.01
CA LEU A 344 -6.62 35.23 -18.72
C LEU A 344 -7.66 36.34 -18.80
N THR A 345 -8.82 36.09 -18.20
CA THR A 345 -9.77 37.14 -17.87
C THR A 345 -9.87 37.18 -16.37
N LEU A 346 -9.62 38.36 -15.82
CA LEU A 346 -9.59 38.64 -14.41
C LEU A 346 -10.92 39.31 -14.07
N GLY A 347 -11.61 38.78 -13.06
CA GLY A 347 -12.88 39.34 -12.62
C GLY A 347 -12.66 40.60 -11.77
N MET A 348 -13.50 41.62 -11.94
CA MET A 348 -13.65 42.70 -10.97
C MET A 348 -15.13 43.09 -10.80
N THR A 349 -15.47 43.56 -9.61
CA THR A 349 -16.64 44.41 -9.36
C THR A 349 -16.09 45.59 -8.55
N TYR A 350 -16.18 46.83 -9.05
CA TYR A 350 -15.58 47.96 -8.32
C TYR A 350 -16.42 48.30 -7.09
N LYS A 351 -15.83 48.26 -5.88
CA LYS A 351 -15.86 49.48 -5.05
C LYS A 351 -14.62 50.29 -5.41
N THR A 352 -14.77 51.61 -5.44
CA THR A 352 -13.73 52.59 -5.81
C THR A 352 -12.34 52.22 -5.27
N PHE A 353 -11.35 52.35 -6.16
CA PHE A 353 -9.99 51.77 -6.16
C PHE A 353 -9.11 51.97 -4.90
N THR A 354 -9.57 52.66 -3.87
CA THR A 354 -8.72 53.15 -2.77
C THR A 354 -8.96 52.47 -1.43
N GLU A 355 -10.14 51.89 -1.15
CA GLU A 355 -10.45 51.37 0.20
C GLU A 355 -10.45 49.83 0.33
N GLN A 356 -10.60 49.10 -0.78
CA GLN A 356 -10.65 47.63 -0.75
C GLN A 356 -9.30 46.93 -1.01
N ASN A 357 -8.34 47.59 -1.69
CA ASN A 357 -7.07 46.95 -2.05
C ASN A 357 -6.22 46.58 -0.83
N SER A 358 -6.14 47.41 0.21
CA SER A 358 -5.33 47.11 1.40
C SER A 358 -5.94 46.04 2.30
N SER A 359 -7.27 46.04 2.45
CA SER A 359 -8.01 45.10 3.30
C SER A 359 -8.17 43.73 2.63
N GLN A 360 -8.39 43.69 1.31
CA GLN A 360 -8.51 42.44 0.56
C GLN A 360 -7.15 41.77 0.32
N GLU A 361 -6.07 42.51 0.08
CA GLU A 361 -4.71 41.94 -0.01
C GLU A 361 -4.27 41.33 1.33
N GLN A 362 -4.49 42.02 2.46
CA GLN A 362 -4.23 41.44 3.79
C GLN A 362 -5.08 40.20 4.04
N ASN A 363 -6.40 40.23 3.78
CA ASN A 363 -7.27 39.08 3.97
C ASN A 363 -6.87 37.86 3.11
N ILE A 364 -6.48 38.07 1.85
CA ILE A 364 -6.01 36.96 0.98
C ILE A 364 -4.71 36.39 1.52
N VAL A 365 -3.74 37.25 1.85
CA VAL A 365 -2.44 36.81 2.39
C VAL A 365 -2.60 36.09 3.73
N ASP A 366 -3.44 36.60 4.63
CA ASP A 366 -3.70 36.02 5.94
C ASP A 366 -4.41 34.65 5.81
N LYS A 367 -5.46 34.54 4.99
CA LYS A 367 -6.14 33.26 4.74
C LYS A 367 -5.20 32.22 4.14
N VAL A 368 -4.40 32.59 3.14
CA VAL A 368 -3.42 31.67 2.53
C VAL A 368 -2.35 31.25 3.54
N THR A 369 -1.88 32.16 4.39
CA THR A 369 -0.88 31.86 5.41
C THR A 369 -1.42 30.89 6.46
N VAL A 370 -2.68 31.06 6.89
CA VAL A 370 -3.37 30.14 7.82
C VAL A 370 -3.54 28.76 7.18
N ASN A 371 -4.07 28.69 5.96
CA ASN A 371 -4.31 27.42 5.27
C ASN A 371 -3.01 26.64 4.97
N ILE A 372 -1.94 27.34 4.55
CA ILE A 372 -0.61 26.73 4.41
C ILE A 372 -0.09 26.20 5.75
N GLY A 373 -0.34 26.92 6.85
CA GLY A 373 0.02 26.47 8.20
C GLY A 373 -0.68 25.18 8.60
N GLU A 374 -1.98 25.06 8.33
CA GLU A 374 -2.75 23.84 8.57
C GLU A 374 -2.29 22.67 7.69
N ASP A 375 -2.07 22.90 6.39
CA ASP A 375 -1.55 21.90 5.47
C ASP A 375 -0.16 21.39 5.88
N LEU A 376 0.73 22.29 6.28
CA LEU A 376 2.06 21.92 6.78
C LEU A 376 1.99 21.10 8.07
N SER A 377 1.06 21.43 8.96
CA SER A 377 0.78 20.65 10.18
C SER A 377 0.28 19.24 9.83
N ASN A 378 -0.67 19.13 8.91
CA ASN A 378 -1.24 17.86 8.44
C ASN A 378 -0.20 16.98 7.73
N ILE A 379 0.66 17.60 6.90
CA ILE A 379 1.82 16.92 6.28
C ILE A 379 2.79 16.44 7.35
N GLY A 380 3.10 17.28 8.35
CA GLY A 380 3.96 16.92 9.48
C GLY A 380 3.44 15.68 10.22
N ASN A 381 2.14 15.63 10.53
CA ASN A 381 1.50 14.48 11.16
C ASN A 381 1.57 13.22 10.27
N SER A 382 1.32 13.37 8.96
CA SER A 382 1.39 12.26 7.99
C SER A 382 2.81 11.70 7.84
N ILE A 383 3.85 12.54 7.95
CA ILE A 383 5.25 12.14 7.93
C ILE A 383 5.56 11.30 9.18
N VAL A 384 5.16 11.76 10.37
CA VAL A 384 5.37 11.04 11.63
C VAL A 384 4.68 9.67 11.60
N GLU A 385 3.46 9.60 11.07
CA GLU A 385 2.75 8.32 10.94
C GLU A 385 3.41 7.38 9.93
N THR A 386 3.91 7.92 8.81
CA THR A 386 4.67 7.17 7.81
C THR A 386 5.97 6.64 8.39
N GLU A 387 6.70 7.45 9.15
CA GLU A 387 7.91 7.06 9.86
C GLU A 387 7.62 5.94 10.87
N ARG A 388 6.55 6.07 11.67
CA ARG A 388 6.12 5.03 12.60
C ARG A 388 5.82 3.71 11.89
N ARG A 389 5.14 3.77 10.74
CA ARG A 389 4.83 2.58 9.93
C ARG A 389 6.08 1.94 9.34
N LEU A 390 7.01 2.74 8.83
CA LEU A 390 8.30 2.27 8.32
C LEU A 390 9.12 1.59 9.41
N THR A 391 9.19 2.19 10.60
CA THR A 391 9.88 1.60 11.77
C THR A 391 9.27 0.24 12.14
N ALA A 392 7.94 0.15 12.22
CA ALA A 392 7.25 -1.11 12.51
C ALA A 392 7.50 -2.18 11.42
N GLN A 393 7.54 -1.80 10.14
CA GLN A 393 7.87 -2.71 9.05
C GLN A 393 9.33 -3.18 9.09
N ILE A 394 10.26 -2.30 9.46
CA ILE A 394 11.68 -2.66 9.63
C ILE A 394 11.82 -3.66 10.77
N GLU A 395 11.17 -3.43 11.91
CA GLU A 395 11.18 -4.33 13.06
C GLU A 395 10.56 -5.70 12.71
N ALA A 396 9.44 -5.71 12.01
CA ALA A 396 8.81 -6.94 11.55
C ALA A 396 9.69 -7.70 10.55
N THR A 397 10.33 -6.99 9.61
CA THR A 397 11.26 -7.58 8.64
C THR A 397 12.51 -8.13 9.32
N SER A 398 13.09 -7.38 10.27
CA SER A 398 14.22 -7.81 11.09
C SER A 398 13.89 -9.08 11.89
N SER A 399 12.70 -9.12 12.50
CA SER A 399 12.20 -10.31 13.22
C SER A 399 12.00 -11.50 12.28
N GLY A 400 11.47 -11.27 11.08
CA GLY A 400 11.33 -12.30 10.04
C GLY A 400 12.67 -12.85 9.53
N ILE A 401 13.67 -11.97 9.37
CA ILE A 401 15.04 -12.35 8.99
C ILE A 401 15.67 -13.19 10.10
N MET A 402 15.63 -12.73 11.37
CA MET A 402 16.14 -13.50 12.52
C MET A 402 15.50 -14.88 12.59
N THR A 403 14.17 -14.96 12.49
CA THR A 403 13.44 -16.24 12.51
C THR A 403 13.89 -17.16 11.36
N SER A 404 14.11 -16.61 10.17
CA SER A 404 14.54 -17.38 9.00
C SER A 404 15.98 -17.87 9.12
N VAL A 405 16.87 -17.06 9.71
CA VAL A 405 18.27 -17.43 9.99
C VAL A 405 18.31 -18.50 11.08
N SER A 406 17.57 -18.33 12.18
CA SER A 406 17.46 -19.34 13.26
C SER A 406 16.89 -20.67 12.78
N LYS A 407 16.02 -20.68 11.78
CA LYS A 407 15.49 -21.93 11.19
C LYS A 407 16.45 -22.61 10.21
N LYS A 408 17.39 -21.87 9.60
CA LYS A 408 18.32 -22.41 8.59
C LYS A 408 19.68 -22.79 9.15
N TYR A 409 20.08 -22.23 10.27
CA TYR A 409 21.37 -22.47 10.89
C TYR A 409 21.18 -23.06 12.28
N VAL A 410 21.93 -24.12 12.56
CA VAL A 410 22.01 -24.73 13.90
C VAL A 410 22.64 -23.70 14.83
N THR A 411 21.98 -23.41 15.95
CA THR A 411 22.51 -22.51 16.97
C THR A 411 23.76 -23.11 17.64
N LYS A 412 24.59 -22.28 18.28
CA LYS A 412 25.80 -22.76 18.96
C LYS A 412 25.46 -23.75 20.09
N GLU A 413 24.35 -23.56 20.80
CA GLU A 413 23.86 -24.53 21.79
C GLU A 413 23.45 -25.86 21.16
N GLU A 414 22.70 -25.85 20.05
CA GLU A 414 22.29 -27.09 19.37
C GLU A 414 23.50 -27.84 18.78
N GLN A 415 24.53 -27.13 18.31
CA GLN A 415 25.79 -27.73 17.86
C GLN A 415 26.51 -28.41 19.03
N ILE A 416 26.57 -27.77 20.21
CA ILE A 416 27.17 -28.35 21.42
C ILE A 416 26.41 -29.62 21.83
N GLN A 417 25.07 -29.60 21.83
CA GLN A 417 24.27 -30.79 22.15
C GLN A 417 24.49 -31.93 21.15
N LEU A 418 24.64 -31.61 19.86
CA LEU A 418 24.94 -32.60 18.84
C LEU A 418 26.34 -33.22 19.07
N GLU A 419 27.35 -32.40 19.34
CA GLU A 419 28.72 -32.86 19.64
C GLU A 419 28.75 -33.75 20.88
N GLU A 420 28.05 -33.38 21.96
CA GLU A 420 27.90 -34.20 23.17
C GLU A 420 27.24 -35.55 22.86
N SER A 421 26.15 -35.55 22.08
CA SER A 421 25.44 -36.77 21.70
C SER A 421 26.29 -37.71 20.83
N MET A 422 27.13 -37.15 19.95
CA MET A 422 28.05 -37.92 19.11
C MET A 422 29.17 -38.53 19.95
N ASN A 423 29.77 -37.74 20.85
CA ASN A 423 30.82 -38.22 21.75
C ASN A 423 30.32 -39.37 22.63
N ALA A 424 29.12 -39.27 23.19
CA ALA A 424 28.51 -40.36 23.97
C ALA A 424 28.35 -41.65 23.16
N ARG A 425 27.88 -41.56 21.90
CA ARG A 425 27.77 -42.74 21.01
C ARG A 425 29.12 -43.35 20.67
N PHE A 426 30.16 -42.53 20.47
CA PHE A 426 31.50 -43.03 20.20
C PHE A 426 32.08 -43.76 21.42
N GLU A 427 31.89 -43.24 22.63
CA GLU A 427 32.31 -43.91 23.87
C GLU A 427 31.57 -45.25 24.08
N GLU A 428 30.26 -45.30 23.90
CA GLU A 428 29.48 -46.54 23.98
C GLU A 428 29.97 -47.59 22.98
N THR A 429 30.23 -47.16 21.74
CA THR A 429 30.76 -48.03 20.68
C THR A 429 32.15 -48.55 21.04
N ASN A 430 33.04 -47.67 21.53
CA ASN A 430 34.39 -48.03 21.91
C ASN A 430 34.41 -49.05 23.07
N ASN A 431 33.60 -48.83 24.10
CA ASN A 431 33.44 -49.75 25.23
C ASN A 431 32.91 -51.13 24.79
N SER A 432 31.99 -51.17 23.82
CA SER A 432 31.46 -52.42 23.25
C SER A 432 32.53 -53.22 22.49
N PHE A 433 33.39 -52.53 21.72
CA PHE A 433 34.52 -53.15 21.03
C PHE A 433 35.55 -53.72 22.01
N ASP A 434 35.93 -52.95 23.04
CA ASP A 434 36.90 -53.40 24.05
C ASP A 434 36.43 -54.65 24.79
N PHE A 435 35.16 -54.68 25.21
CA PHE A 435 34.56 -55.85 25.86
C PHE A 435 34.63 -57.09 24.95
N SER A 436 34.29 -56.93 23.67
CA SER A 436 34.31 -58.02 22.69
C SER A 436 35.73 -58.58 22.48
N ILE A 437 36.75 -57.71 22.40
CA ILE A 437 38.15 -58.13 22.27
C ILE A 437 38.64 -58.85 23.54
N GLN A 438 38.28 -58.35 24.73
CA GLN A 438 38.67 -58.99 25.99
C GLN A 438 38.10 -60.42 26.12
N GLU A 439 36.84 -60.63 25.74
CA GLU A 439 36.21 -61.97 25.75
C GLU A 439 36.82 -62.93 24.73
N ILE A 440 37.22 -62.45 23.54
CA ILE A 440 37.94 -63.26 22.56
C ILE A 440 39.29 -63.69 23.11
N ASN A 441 40.05 -62.76 23.70
CA ASN A 441 41.37 -63.05 24.25
C ASN A 441 41.34 -64.18 25.29
N LYS A 442 40.34 -64.21 26.18
CA LYS A 442 40.18 -65.31 27.18
C LYS A 442 40.06 -66.70 26.55
N LYS A 443 39.52 -66.82 25.33
CA LYS A 443 39.27 -68.11 24.67
C LYS A 443 40.47 -68.66 23.90
N ILE A 444 41.51 -67.86 23.67
CA ILE A 444 42.63 -68.24 22.77
C ILE A 444 44.01 -68.23 23.46
N VAL A 445 44.11 -67.86 24.74
CA VAL A 445 45.38 -67.88 25.48
C VAL A 445 45.94 -69.30 25.55
N ASP A 446 47.14 -69.52 25.00
CA ASP A 446 47.94 -70.76 25.13
C ASP A 446 49.00 -70.56 26.23
N THR A 447 49.00 -71.42 27.24
CA THR A 447 49.97 -71.37 28.34
C THR A 447 51.35 -71.92 27.95
N GLY A 448 51.49 -72.51 26.76
CA GLY A 448 52.67 -73.29 26.38
C GLY A 448 52.73 -74.64 27.08
N TRP A 449 53.60 -75.52 26.58
CA TRP A 449 53.86 -76.83 27.19
C TRP A 449 54.71 -76.69 28.45
N VAL A 450 54.24 -77.27 29.54
CA VAL A 450 54.89 -77.31 30.86
C VAL A 450 55.13 -78.76 31.24
N ASP A 451 56.29 -79.05 31.84
CA ASP A 451 56.68 -80.39 32.27
C ASP A 451 55.76 -80.92 33.37
N LEU A 452 55.21 -82.12 33.16
CA LEU A 452 54.44 -82.83 34.17
C LEU A 452 55.39 -83.46 35.18
N THR A 453 55.26 -83.07 36.44
CA THR A 453 56.03 -83.69 37.53
C THR A 453 55.50 -85.10 37.76
N LEU A 454 56.37 -86.09 37.56
CA LEU A 454 56.05 -87.51 37.75
C LEU A 454 56.25 -87.93 39.20
N ASN A 455 55.38 -88.80 39.70
CA ASN A 455 55.53 -89.42 41.01
C ASN A 455 56.60 -90.52 41.01
N SER A 456 57.12 -90.85 42.19
CA SER A 456 58.11 -91.92 42.37
C SER A 456 57.64 -93.25 41.77
N GLY A 457 58.50 -93.89 40.96
CA GLY A 457 58.19 -95.13 40.24
C GLY A 457 57.70 -94.94 38.80
N TRP A 458 57.58 -93.68 38.35
CA TRP A 458 57.31 -93.31 36.96
C TRP A 458 58.49 -92.54 36.37
N SER A 459 58.75 -92.77 35.08
CA SER A 459 59.84 -92.16 34.33
C SER A 459 59.44 -92.02 32.85
N TYR A 460 60.31 -91.44 32.04
CA TYR A 460 60.20 -91.39 30.59
C TYR A 460 61.60 -91.66 30.00
N GLN A 461 61.65 -92.22 28.79
CA GLN A 461 62.92 -92.72 28.23
C GLN A 461 63.68 -91.67 27.40
N TYR A 462 62.96 -90.83 26.65
CA TYR A 462 63.55 -89.85 25.75
C TYR A 462 62.97 -88.46 26.00
N ASP A 463 63.80 -87.42 25.91
CA ASP A 463 63.36 -86.03 26.08
C ASP A 463 62.27 -85.62 25.06
N THR A 464 62.24 -86.26 23.88
CA THR A 464 61.20 -86.06 22.86
C THR A 464 59.81 -86.50 23.34
N ASP A 465 59.76 -87.41 24.30
CA ASP A 465 58.54 -87.99 24.85
C ASP A 465 58.24 -87.49 26.26
N LYS A 466 58.92 -86.41 26.70
CA LYS A 466 58.75 -85.84 28.03
C LYS A 466 57.26 -85.55 28.32
N PRO A 467 56.70 -86.09 29.41
CA PRO A 467 55.33 -85.84 29.81
C PRO A 467 55.11 -84.37 30.10
N GLN A 468 54.13 -83.77 29.44
CA GLN A 468 53.86 -82.34 29.51
C GLN A 468 52.36 -82.06 29.45
N TYR A 469 51.96 -80.91 29.98
CA TYR A 469 50.62 -80.39 29.87
C TYR A 469 50.63 -78.94 29.38
N ARG A 470 49.57 -78.52 28.70
CA ARG A 470 49.31 -77.12 28.35
C ARG A 470 47.83 -76.82 28.43
N ARG A 471 47.46 -75.54 28.47
CA ARG A 471 46.07 -75.11 28.34
C ARG A 471 45.94 -74.11 27.21
N ILE A 472 44.99 -74.35 26.32
CA ILE A 472 44.58 -73.39 25.30
C ILE A 472 43.13 -73.03 25.58
N GLY A 473 42.88 -71.76 25.93
CA GLY A 473 41.58 -71.32 26.40
C GLY A 473 41.11 -72.17 27.59
N ASN A 474 39.99 -72.87 27.41
CA ASN A 474 39.37 -73.69 28.45
C ASN A 474 39.68 -75.19 28.30
N VAL A 475 40.63 -75.58 27.45
CA VAL A 475 40.99 -77.00 27.23
C VAL A 475 42.42 -77.25 27.68
N VAL A 476 42.60 -78.24 28.55
CA VAL A 476 43.91 -78.76 28.93
C VAL A 476 44.24 -79.94 28.03
N TYR A 477 45.48 -79.97 27.56
CA TYR A 477 46.04 -81.05 26.76
C TYR A 477 47.22 -81.65 27.49
N LEU A 478 47.32 -82.97 27.46
CA LEU A 478 48.46 -83.74 27.93
C LEU A 478 49.18 -84.38 26.74
N ARG A 479 50.49 -84.56 26.88
CA ARG A 479 51.33 -85.28 25.93
C ARG A 479 52.47 -86.01 26.63
N GLY A 480 53.16 -86.82 25.85
CA GLY A 480 54.36 -87.55 26.26
C GLY A 480 54.07 -89.02 26.55
N LEU A 481 55.14 -89.74 26.85
CA LEU A 481 55.16 -91.19 27.04
C LEU A 481 55.77 -91.48 28.41
N VAL A 482 55.01 -92.14 29.28
CA VAL A 482 55.49 -92.54 30.61
C VAL A 482 55.72 -94.04 30.68
N ASP A 483 56.73 -94.45 31.42
CA ASP A 483 56.99 -95.84 31.78
C ASP A 483 57.10 -95.96 33.31
N GLY A 484 56.63 -97.06 33.87
CA GLY A 484 56.59 -97.27 35.31
C GLY A 484 56.51 -98.74 35.70
N THR A 485 57.22 -99.09 36.77
CA THR A 485 57.27 -100.46 37.32
C THR A 485 56.21 -100.70 38.42
N ALA A 486 55.39 -99.69 38.73
CA ALA A 486 54.39 -99.73 39.81
C ALA A 486 53.14 -100.53 39.42
N SER A 487 52.53 -101.24 40.37
CA SER A 487 51.24 -101.96 40.19
C SER A 487 50.05 -101.00 40.33
N ALA A 488 49.05 -101.11 39.44
CA ALA A 488 47.85 -100.27 39.49
C ALA A 488 46.89 -100.68 40.65
N PRO A 489 46.09 -99.75 41.22
CA PRO A 489 46.02 -98.34 40.85
C PRO A 489 47.20 -97.52 41.40
N THR A 490 47.83 -96.71 40.55
CA THR A 490 48.97 -95.85 40.94
C THR A 490 48.92 -94.50 40.19
N THR A 491 49.38 -93.44 40.85
CA THR A 491 49.31 -92.07 40.33
C THR A 491 50.59 -91.73 39.57
N ILE A 492 50.43 -91.33 38.31
CA ILE A 492 51.51 -90.93 37.38
C ILE A 492 52.07 -89.56 37.76
N GLY A 493 51.19 -88.60 38.05
CA GLY A 493 51.56 -87.24 38.41
C GLY A 493 50.34 -86.41 38.82
N GLU A 494 50.55 -85.14 39.17
CA GLU A 494 49.48 -84.22 39.57
C GLU A 494 49.52 -82.94 38.74
N LEU A 495 48.34 -82.51 38.28
CA LEU A 495 48.14 -81.23 37.62
C LEU A 495 47.90 -80.12 38.66
N PRO A 496 48.52 -78.93 38.48
CA PRO A 496 48.28 -77.80 39.36
C PRO A 496 46.86 -77.23 39.19
N VAL A 497 46.41 -76.48 40.19
CA VAL A 497 45.14 -75.72 40.13
C VAL A 497 45.15 -74.82 38.89
N GLY A 498 44.04 -74.79 38.14
CA GLY A 498 43.93 -74.12 36.84
C GLY A 498 44.09 -75.05 35.62
N TYR A 499 44.64 -76.25 35.83
CA TYR A 499 44.76 -77.30 34.81
C TYR A 499 43.95 -78.56 35.14
N ARG A 500 43.11 -78.50 36.19
CA ARG A 500 42.31 -79.63 36.68
C ARG A 500 40.94 -79.64 36.02
N PRO A 501 40.37 -80.81 35.71
CA PRO A 501 39.05 -80.88 35.09
C PRO A 501 37.97 -80.17 35.89
N SER A 502 37.06 -79.47 35.20
CA SER A 502 36.02 -78.69 35.86
C SER A 502 34.71 -79.44 36.13
N ALA A 503 34.44 -80.55 35.42
CA ALA A 503 33.21 -81.32 35.53
C ALA A 503 33.47 -82.83 35.70
N GLY A 504 32.62 -83.50 36.50
CA GLY A 504 32.76 -84.92 36.87
C GLY A 504 33.75 -85.18 38.02
N ALA A 505 33.70 -86.38 38.62
CA ALA A 505 34.68 -86.78 39.64
C ALA A 505 36.07 -87.05 39.01
N PHE A 506 36.09 -87.51 37.76
CA PHE A 506 37.29 -87.78 36.95
C PHE A 506 36.91 -87.85 35.46
N ASN A 507 37.88 -87.62 34.58
CA ASN A 507 37.78 -87.91 33.14
C ASN A 507 38.58 -89.17 32.84
N ARG A 508 37.98 -90.14 32.15
CA ARG A 508 38.63 -91.42 31.81
C ARG A 508 39.06 -91.44 30.36
N PHE A 509 40.28 -91.89 30.13
CA PHE A 509 40.89 -92.00 28.81
C PHE A 509 41.45 -93.40 28.63
N ALA A 510 41.24 -93.99 27.46
CA ALA A 510 41.90 -95.22 27.07
C ALA A 510 43.20 -94.85 26.33
N CYS A 511 44.35 -95.15 26.93
CA CYS A 511 45.66 -94.92 26.33
C CYS A 511 46.22 -96.25 25.83
N ALA A 512 46.72 -96.30 24.61
CA ALA A 512 47.32 -97.51 24.08
C ALA A 512 48.63 -97.85 24.84
N LEU A 513 48.79 -99.13 25.18
CA LEU A 513 50.04 -99.70 25.72
C LEU A 513 50.85 -100.36 24.60
N ASN A 514 50.16 -101.03 23.68
CA ASN A 514 50.69 -101.64 22.46
C ASN A 514 49.54 -101.81 21.44
N GLN A 515 49.74 -102.58 20.36
CA GLN A 515 48.71 -102.79 19.32
C GLN A 515 47.46 -103.56 19.78
N LYS A 516 47.49 -104.23 20.93
CA LYS A 516 46.41 -105.10 21.43
C LYS A 516 45.89 -104.72 22.82
N ASP A 517 46.66 -103.94 23.59
CA ASP A 517 46.36 -103.60 24.99
C ASP A 517 46.22 -102.09 25.20
N TYR A 518 45.33 -101.70 26.12
CA TYR A 518 45.11 -100.31 26.54
C TYR A 518 45.08 -100.18 28.07
N VAL A 519 45.43 -98.99 28.55
CA VAL A 519 45.35 -98.58 29.95
C VAL A 519 44.26 -97.52 30.14
N ASN A 520 43.58 -97.53 31.29
CA ASN A 520 42.57 -96.56 31.67
C ASN A 520 43.23 -95.50 32.55
N ILE A 521 43.53 -94.36 31.95
CA ILE A 521 44.03 -93.20 32.66
C ILE A 521 42.86 -92.35 33.12
N GLN A 522 42.82 -92.06 34.42
CA GLN A 522 41.85 -91.15 35.00
C GLN A 522 42.54 -89.86 35.41
N VAL A 523 42.01 -88.74 34.94
CA VAL A 523 42.38 -87.42 35.46
C VAL A 523 41.29 -86.97 36.42
N GLY A 524 41.58 -87.02 37.71
CA GLY A 524 40.66 -86.64 38.78
C GLY A 524 40.50 -85.13 38.89
N ARG A 525 39.37 -84.68 39.46
CA ARG A 525 39.13 -83.26 39.78
C ARG A 525 40.16 -82.68 40.76
N ASN A 526 40.78 -83.55 41.56
CA ASN A 526 41.91 -83.22 42.43
C ASN A 526 43.22 -82.99 41.67
N GLY A 527 43.26 -83.22 40.36
CA GLY A 527 44.44 -83.05 39.51
C GLY A 527 45.29 -84.32 39.39
N LEU A 528 44.96 -85.40 40.11
CA LEU A 528 45.73 -86.63 40.05
C LEU A 528 45.47 -87.34 38.71
N ILE A 529 46.56 -87.68 38.03
CA ILE A 529 46.56 -88.51 36.83
C ILE A 529 46.90 -89.93 37.28
N THR A 530 45.93 -90.83 37.21
CA THR A 530 46.04 -92.16 37.81
C THR A 530 45.84 -93.26 36.77
N ASP A 531 46.76 -94.21 36.73
CA ASP A 531 46.60 -95.48 36.03
C ASP A 531 45.73 -96.42 36.88
N TYR A 532 44.58 -96.82 36.34
CA TYR A 532 43.61 -97.69 37.00
C TYR A 532 43.55 -99.13 36.45
N THR A 533 44.41 -99.54 35.50
CA THR A 533 44.25 -100.85 34.84
C THR A 533 44.91 -102.00 35.61
N LYS A 534 44.13 -103.03 35.97
CA LYS A 534 44.63 -104.37 36.32
C LYS A 534 45.02 -105.13 35.04
N THR A 535 46.25 -104.99 34.57
CA THR A 535 46.79 -105.85 33.50
C THR A 535 47.39 -107.13 34.11
N THR A 536 47.26 -108.27 33.42
CA THR A 536 47.87 -109.56 33.80
C THR A 536 49.27 -109.75 33.21
N SER A 537 49.79 -108.76 32.47
CA SER A 537 51.14 -108.76 31.90
C SER A 537 52.16 -108.20 32.91
N THR A 538 53.19 -108.98 33.25
CA THR A 538 54.27 -108.60 34.19
C THR A 538 55.35 -107.71 33.56
N THR A 539 55.22 -107.34 32.29
CA THR A 539 56.04 -106.33 31.60
C THR A 539 55.15 -105.16 31.17
N ARG A 540 55.20 -104.06 31.92
CA ARG A 540 54.53 -102.81 31.56
C ARG A 540 55.38 -102.08 30.53
N THR A 541 54.79 -101.76 29.37
CA THR A 541 55.39 -100.95 28.32
C THR A 541 54.67 -99.60 28.24
N PHE A 542 55.45 -98.54 28.01
CA PHE A 542 55.08 -97.16 27.64
C PHE A 542 53.57 -96.81 27.53
N ILE A 543 53.11 -95.88 28.37
CA ILE A 543 51.77 -95.27 28.33
C ILE A 543 51.83 -93.92 27.61
N CYS A 544 51.06 -93.79 26.54
CA CYS A 544 50.95 -92.53 25.81
C CYS A 544 49.89 -91.61 26.45
N LEU A 545 50.32 -90.45 26.96
CA LEU A 545 49.43 -89.40 27.46
C LEU A 545 48.95 -88.46 26.34
N SER A 546 49.56 -88.52 25.16
CA SER A 546 49.17 -87.72 24.00
C SER A 546 47.76 -88.08 23.55
N GLY A 547 46.92 -87.05 23.39
CA GLY A 547 45.51 -87.20 23.03
C GLY A 547 44.55 -87.13 24.22
N ILE A 548 45.07 -87.12 25.45
CA ILE A 548 44.27 -86.77 26.62
C ILE A 548 44.01 -85.26 26.60
N SER A 549 42.73 -84.89 26.56
CA SER A 549 42.30 -83.50 26.70
C SER A 549 40.96 -83.41 27.41
N PHE A 550 40.76 -82.33 28.15
CA PHE A 550 39.52 -82.09 28.91
C PHE A 550 39.32 -80.60 29.19
N PHE A 551 38.07 -80.24 29.50
CA PHE A 551 37.70 -78.87 29.82
C PHE A 551 38.05 -78.49 31.26
N VAL A 552 38.43 -77.23 31.42
CA VAL A 552 38.60 -76.53 32.71
C VAL A 552 37.75 -75.26 32.69
N ASN A 553 37.29 -74.80 33.85
CA ASN A 553 36.57 -73.52 33.93
C ASN A 553 37.61 -72.39 34.01
N ILE A 554 37.36 -71.30 33.29
CA ILE A 554 38.14 -70.06 33.34
C ILE A 554 37.39 -69.05 34.19
#